data_AF-A0A1Q3WI66-F1
#
_entry.id   AF-A0A1Q3WI66-F1
#
_cell.length_a   1.000
_cell.length_b   1.000
_cell.length_c   1.000
_cell.angle_alpha   90.00
_cell.angle_beta   90.00
_cell.angle_gamma   90.00
#
_symmetry.space_group_name_H-M   'P 1'
#
loop_
_entity.id
_entity.type
_entity.pdbx_description
1 polymer ?
#
loop_
_entity_poly.entity_id
_entity_poly.type
_entity_poly.pdbx_seq_one_letter_code
_entity_poly.pdbx_strand_id
1 'polypeptide(L)'
;MLSEMLIDRFGLDFASLVHPTAYFSPMATLSGGVFIGANSVIAPGVELAEHVFINRGVTIGHDTRIGAYSRVQPGCNLGGLSRIGEGVTIGMAATLLERLQIGNRSVIGAGSVVLHDVPEAVLVAGIPAVIKKQLAD
;
A
#
# COMPACT_ATOMS: atom_id res chain seq x y z
N MET A 1 -19.29 2.86 -2.49
CA MET A 1 -18.58 1.71 -3.09
C MET A 1 -19.32 0.39 -2.83
N LEU A 2 -19.01 -0.71 -3.54
CA LEU A 2 -19.69 -2.00 -3.32
C LEU A 2 -19.55 -2.48 -1.86
N SER A 3 -18.40 -2.27 -1.23
CA SER A 3 -18.15 -2.56 0.19
C SER A 3 -19.17 -1.89 1.10
N GLU A 4 -19.32 -0.56 1.01
CA GLU A 4 -20.31 0.23 1.77
C GLU A 4 -21.74 -0.27 1.53
N MET A 5 -22.11 -0.51 0.26
CA MET A 5 -23.44 -1.05 -0.07
C MET A 5 -23.71 -2.41 0.58
N LEU A 6 -22.68 -3.24 0.71
CA LEU A 6 -22.79 -4.55 1.37
C LEU A 6 -22.92 -4.40 2.89
N ILE A 7 -22.18 -3.48 3.51
CA ILE A 7 -22.31 -3.14 4.93
C ILE A 7 -23.72 -2.61 5.22
N ASP A 8 -24.17 -1.60 4.48
CA ASP A 8 -25.48 -0.95 4.71
C ASP A 8 -26.65 -1.92 4.50
N ARG A 9 -26.55 -2.78 3.49
CA ARG A 9 -27.65 -3.69 3.11
C ARG A 9 -27.69 -4.96 3.93
N PHE A 10 -26.54 -5.49 4.32
CA PHE A 10 -26.44 -6.82 4.92
C PHE A 10 -25.76 -6.83 6.31
N GLY A 11 -25.29 -5.69 6.80
CA GLY A 11 -24.60 -5.57 8.10
C GLY A 11 -23.30 -6.38 8.16
N LEU A 12 -22.59 -6.49 7.03
CA LEU A 12 -21.37 -7.29 6.95
C LEU A 12 -20.17 -6.56 7.57
N ASP A 13 -19.33 -7.32 8.27
CA ASP A 13 -17.98 -6.92 8.64
C ASP A 13 -16.95 -7.64 7.77
N PHE A 14 -16.00 -6.91 7.21
CA PHE A 14 -14.93 -7.49 6.41
C PHE A 14 -13.77 -7.94 7.29
N ALA A 15 -13.59 -9.26 7.41
CA ALA A 15 -12.44 -9.83 8.11
C ALA A 15 -11.13 -9.49 7.40
N SER A 16 -10.09 -9.26 8.20
CA SER A 16 -8.73 -9.08 7.71
C SER A 16 -7.96 -10.40 7.81
N LEU A 17 -7.16 -10.69 6.78
CA LEU A 17 -6.45 -11.95 6.63
C LEU A 17 -4.95 -11.71 6.66
N VAL A 18 -4.28 -12.26 7.67
CA VAL A 18 -2.83 -12.16 7.84
C VAL A 18 -2.25 -13.56 7.72
N HIS A 19 -1.35 -13.76 6.75
CA HIS A 19 -0.69 -15.04 6.59
C HIS A 19 0.15 -15.38 7.83
N PRO A 20 0.19 -16.64 8.32
CA PRO A 20 0.92 -17.01 9.54
C PRO A 20 2.43 -16.72 9.53
N THR A 21 3.02 -16.61 8.34
CA THR A 21 4.45 -16.28 8.18
C THR A 21 4.73 -14.79 8.02
N ALA A 22 3.69 -13.95 7.93
CA ALA A 22 3.87 -12.51 7.94
C ALA A 22 4.22 -12.05 9.36
N TYR A 23 5.24 -11.19 9.48
CA TYR A 23 5.47 -10.47 10.72
C TYR A 23 4.59 -9.21 10.71
N PHE A 24 3.66 -9.14 11.66
CA PHE A 24 2.84 -7.96 11.91
C PHE A 24 3.18 -7.41 13.29
N SER A 25 3.74 -6.20 13.35
CA SER A 25 4.09 -5.58 14.62
C SER A 25 2.85 -5.38 15.51
N PRO A 26 2.92 -5.64 16.83
CA PRO A 26 1.84 -5.31 17.77
C PRO A 26 1.50 -3.82 17.85
N MET A 27 2.39 -2.94 17.35
CA MET A 27 2.19 -1.50 17.29
C MET A 27 1.63 -1.03 15.94
N ALA A 28 1.44 -1.93 14.98
CA ALA A 28 0.78 -1.64 13.73
C ALA A 28 -0.73 -1.81 13.87
N THR A 29 -1.50 -1.08 13.05
CA THR A 29 -2.95 -1.15 13.02
C THR A 29 -3.44 -1.49 11.63
N LEU A 30 -4.57 -2.19 11.55
CA LEU A 30 -5.23 -2.51 10.30
C LEU A 30 -6.74 -2.33 10.44
N SER A 31 -7.38 -1.86 9.37
CA SER A 31 -8.83 -1.76 9.26
C SER A 31 -9.43 -3.05 8.69
N GLY A 32 -10.75 -3.07 8.48
CA GLY A 32 -11.45 -4.21 7.90
C GLY A 32 -11.02 -4.53 6.46
N GLY A 33 -11.08 -5.82 6.10
CA GLY A 33 -10.83 -6.30 4.74
C GLY A 33 -9.38 -6.22 4.27
N VAL A 34 -8.41 -5.99 5.17
CA VAL A 34 -6.98 -5.96 4.84
C VAL A 34 -6.46 -7.36 4.58
N PHE A 35 -5.63 -7.53 3.55
CA PHE A 35 -4.93 -8.77 3.26
C PHE A 35 -3.42 -8.58 3.41
N ILE A 36 -2.76 -9.48 4.14
CA ILE A 36 -1.30 -9.50 4.30
C ILE A 36 -0.77 -10.88 3.90
N GLY A 37 -0.02 -10.89 2.79
CA GLY A 37 0.56 -12.09 2.21
C GLY A 37 1.75 -12.66 2.98
N ALA A 38 2.15 -13.87 2.60
CA ALA A 38 3.25 -14.60 3.23
C ALA A 38 4.58 -13.84 3.23
N ASN A 39 5.35 -14.00 4.31
CA ASN A 39 6.71 -13.47 4.47
C ASN A 39 6.83 -11.94 4.35
N SER A 40 5.72 -11.22 4.52
CA SER A 40 5.73 -9.77 4.59
C SER A 40 6.08 -9.29 5.99
N VAL A 41 6.71 -8.12 6.09
CA VAL A 41 7.11 -7.50 7.36
C VAL A 41 6.45 -6.13 7.47
N ILE A 42 5.59 -5.98 8.47
CA ILE A 42 4.90 -4.74 8.79
C ILE A 42 5.50 -4.18 10.07
N ALA A 43 6.26 -3.09 9.95
CA ALA A 43 6.98 -2.48 11.05
C ALA A 43 6.05 -1.76 12.07
N PRO A 44 6.56 -1.40 13.26
CA PRO A 44 5.82 -0.65 14.26
C PRO A 44 5.23 0.67 13.73
N GLY A 45 4.05 1.05 14.22
CA GLY A 45 3.40 2.32 13.87
C GLY A 45 2.80 2.37 12.46
N VAL A 46 2.89 1.29 11.67
CA VAL A 46 2.22 1.24 10.37
C VAL A 46 0.70 1.25 10.54
N GLU A 47 0.02 2.06 9.74
CA GLU A 47 -1.44 2.16 9.71
C GLU A 47 -1.95 1.71 8.33
N LEU A 48 -2.74 0.64 8.29
CA LEU A 48 -3.36 0.13 7.07
C LEU A 48 -4.87 0.43 7.06
N ALA A 49 -5.30 1.23 6.09
CA ALA A 49 -6.72 1.52 5.87
C ALA A 49 -7.48 0.30 5.31
N GLU A 50 -8.78 0.46 5.14
CA GLU A 50 -9.67 -0.59 4.68
C GLU A 50 -9.26 -1.14 3.31
N HIS A 51 -9.42 -2.45 3.14
CA HIS A 51 -9.19 -3.13 1.87
C HIS A 51 -7.79 -2.95 1.25
N VAL A 52 -6.78 -2.58 2.07
CA VAL A 52 -5.39 -2.58 1.64
C VAL A 52 -4.94 -4.02 1.37
N PHE A 53 -4.29 -4.21 0.22
CA PHE A 53 -3.77 -5.49 -0.21
C PHE A 53 -2.24 -5.49 -0.21
N ILE A 54 -1.65 -6.12 0.81
CA ILE A 54 -0.21 -6.34 0.92
C ILE A 54 0.11 -7.74 0.39
N ASN A 55 0.80 -7.82 -0.74
CA ASN A 55 1.18 -9.11 -1.32
C ASN A 55 2.37 -9.72 -0.55
N ARG A 56 2.81 -10.91 -0.98
CA ARG A 56 3.90 -11.68 -0.35
C ARG A 56 5.25 -10.98 -0.45
N GLY A 57 6.08 -11.15 0.58
CA GLY A 57 7.45 -10.66 0.63
C GLY A 57 7.57 -9.13 0.58
N VAL A 58 6.54 -8.42 1.01
CA VAL A 58 6.56 -6.95 1.09
C VAL A 58 7.12 -6.52 2.44
N THR A 59 8.00 -5.52 2.44
CA THR A 59 8.49 -4.87 3.66
C THR A 59 7.99 -3.44 3.73
N ILE A 60 7.41 -3.06 4.87
CA ILE A 60 6.89 -1.71 5.12
C ILE A 60 7.58 -1.14 6.36
N GLY A 61 8.30 -0.04 6.17
CA GLY A 61 9.00 0.67 7.23
C GLY A 61 8.06 1.32 8.24
N HIS A 62 8.61 1.65 9.42
CA HIS A 62 7.86 2.14 10.57
C HIS A 62 7.08 3.43 10.27
N ASP A 63 5.99 3.66 11.00
CA ASP A 63 5.17 4.89 10.91
C ASP A 63 4.65 5.25 9.49
N THR A 64 4.58 4.26 8.60
CA THR A 64 4.02 4.44 7.26
C THR A 64 2.51 4.25 7.28
N ARG A 65 1.79 5.13 6.57
CA ARG A 65 0.32 5.06 6.42
C ARG A 65 -0.05 4.68 5.01
N ILE A 66 -0.96 3.72 4.84
CA ILE A 66 -1.43 3.28 3.53
C ILE A 66 -2.95 3.45 3.44
N GLY A 67 -3.37 4.29 2.51
CA GLY A 67 -4.77 4.63 2.25
C GLY A 67 -5.57 3.46 1.67
N ALA A 68 -6.90 3.60 1.72
CA ALA A 68 -7.83 2.53 1.42
C ALA A 68 -7.67 2.00 -0.02
N TYR A 69 -7.99 0.74 -0.23
CA TYR A 69 -7.98 0.09 -1.56
C TYR A 69 -6.61 0.05 -2.28
N SER A 70 -5.54 0.48 -1.60
CA SER A 70 -4.18 0.45 -2.16
C SER A 70 -3.61 -0.96 -2.20
N ARG A 71 -2.76 -1.22 -3.19
CA ARG A 71 -2.18 -2.54 -3.47
C ARG A 71 -0.66 -2.44 -3.52
N VAL A 72 0.00 -3.18 -2.64
CA VAL A 72 1.46 -3.31 -2.64
C VAL A 72 1.82 -4.69 -3.19
N GLN A 73 2.39 -4.73 -4.39
CA GLN A 73 2.64 -5.96 -5.12
C GLN A 73 3.87 -6.73 -4.58
N PRO A 74 4.08 -8.00 -4.99
CA PRO A 74 5.12 -8.84 -4.41
C PRO A 74 6.51 -8.21 -4.38
N GLY A 75 7.24 -8.43 -3.29
CA GLY A 75 8.66 -8.05 -3.18
C GLY A 75 8.93 -6.55 -3.09
N CYS A 76 7.91 -5.70 -2.85
CA CYS A 76 8.15 -4.27 -2.67
C CYS A 76 8.84 -3.98 -1.34
N ASN A 77 9.68 -2.94 -1.33
CA ASN A 77 10.32 -2.42 -0.13
C ASN A 77 9.97 -0.94 0.06
N LEU A 78 9.20 -0.63 1.10
CA LEU A 78 8.78 0.73 1.44
C LEU A 78 9.57 1.21 2.66
N GLY A 79 10.25 2.34 2.53
CA GLY A 79 10.83 3.05 3.67
C GLY A 79 9.77 3.48 4.71
N GLY A 80 10.25 3.91 5.88
CA GLY A 80 9.39 4.39 6.97
C GLY A 80 8.86 5.81 6.73
N LEU A 81 7.92 6.23 7.59
CA LEU A 81 7.39 7.59 7.67
C LEU A 81 6.74 8.10 6.38
N SER A 82 6.31 7.20 5.51
CA SER A 82 5.69 7.54 4.23
C SER A 82 4.17 7.58 4.32
N ARG A 83 3.54 8.37 3.46
CA ARG A 83 2.08 8.45 3.30
C ARG A 83 1.72 8.00 1.90
N ILE A 84 1.07 6.85 1.81
CA ILE A 84 0.55 6.29 0.56
C ILE A 84 -0.94 6.60 0.49
N GLY A 85 -1.38 7.27 -0.57
CA GLY A 85 -2.77 7.64 -0.78
C GLY A 85 -3.70 6.45 -0.99
N GLU A 86 -4.98 6.77 -1.22
CA GLU A 86 -6.04 5.82 -1.57
C GLU A 86 -5.88 5.31 -3.00
N GLY A 87 -6.17 4.03 -3.22
CA GLY A 87 -6.21 3.42 -4.55
C GLY A 87 -4.85 3.39 -5.26
N VAL A 88 -3.75 3.54 -4.53
CA VAL A 88 -2.40 3.49 -5.08
C VAL A 88 -2.03 2.06 -5.42
N THR A 89 -1.44 1.84 -6.59
CA THR A 89 -0.84 0.55 -6.94
C THR A 89 0.68 0.67 -6.98
N ILE A 90 1.37 -0.05 -6.10
CA ILE A 90 2.82 -0.16 -6.10
C ILE A 90 3.20 -1.46 -6.79
N GLY A 91 3.80 -1.37 -8.00
CA GLY A 91 4.16 -2.50 -8.84
C GLY A 91 5.25 -3.39 -8.25
N MET A 92 5.32 -4.63 -8.74
CA MET A 92 6.22 -5.68 -8.23
C MET A 92 7.65 -5.20 -8.06
N ALA A 93 8.29 -5.55 -6.94
CA ALA A 93 9.69 -5.24 -6.64
C ALA A 93 10.05 -3.73 -6.72
N ALA A 94 9.09 -2.83 -6.55
CA ALA A 94 9.39 -1.41 -6.43
C ALA A 94 10.00 -1.09 -5.05
N THR A 95 10.94 -0.14 -5.04
CA THR A 95 11.55 0.40 -3.83
C THR A 95 11.13 1.86 -3.66
N LEU A 96 10.58 2.19 -2.50
CA LEU A 96 10.24 3.56 -2.10
C LEU A 96 11.17 3.96 -0.96
N LEU A 97 11.79 5.14 -1.05
CA LEU A 97 12.52 5.70 0.09
C LEU A 97 11.58 6.07 1.25
N GLU A 98 12.18 6.42 2.39
CA GLU A 98 11.46 6.93 3.55
C GLU A 98 10.91 8.34 3.32
N ARG A 99 9.89 8.72 4.10
CA ARG A 99 9.33 10.09 4.17
C ARG A 99 8.72 10.59 2.87
N LEU A 100 8.17 9.69 2.06
CA LEU A 100 7.53 10.04 0.80
C LEU A 100 6.03 10.25 0.95
N GLN A 101 5.48 11.17 0.16
CA GLN A 101 4.05 11.31 -0.08
C GLN A 101 3.72 10.80 -1.48
N ILE A 102 2.87 9.77 -1.56
CA ILE A 102 2.38 9.21 -2.81
C ILE A 102 0.90 9.56 -2.93
N GLY A 103 0.55 10.37 -3.92
CA GLY A 103 -0.81 10.84 -4.14
C GLY A 103 -1.79 9.72 -4.51
N ASN A 104 -3.07 9.99 -4.30
CA ASN A 104 -4.15 9.05 -4.54
C ASN A 104 -4.17 8.56 -6.00
N ARG A 105 -4.62 7.33 -6.23
CA ARG A 105 -4.81 6.71 -7.55
C ARG A 105 -3.55 6.66 -8.43
N SER A 106 -2.38 6.89 -7.84
CA SER A 106 -1.10 6.80 -8.55
C SER A 106 -0.63 5.36 -8.71
N VAL A 107 0.16 5.13 -9.74
CA VAL A 107 0.76 3.84 -10.05
C VAL A 107 2.28 3.97 -10.04
N ILE A 108 2.93 3.15 -9.22
CA ILE A 108 4.38 2.97 -9.24
C ILE A 108 4.66 1.75 -10.13
N GLY A 109 5.45 1.93 -11.19
CA GLY A 109 5.83 0.84 -12.08
C GLY A 109 6.66 -0.23 -11.38
N ALA A 110 6.57 -1.47 -11.86
CA ALA A 110 7.38 -2.58 -11.34
C ALA A 110 8.89 -2.27 -11.44
N GLY A 111 9.66 -2.67 -10.42
CA GLY A 111 11.11 -2.47 -10.34
C GLY A 111 11.55 -1.01 -10.19
N SER A 112 10.64 -0.08 -9.96
CA SER A 112 10.98 1.35 -9.88
C SER A 112 11.61 1.72 -8.55
N VAL A 113 12.49 2.72 -8.55
CA VAL A 113 13.07 3.31 -7.34
C VAL A 113 12.55 4.74 -7.19
N VAL A 114 11.64 4.95 -6.24
CA VAL A 114 11.00 6.24 -5.98
C VAL A 114 11.82 7.01 -4.96
N LEU A 115 12.38 8.14 -5.41
CA LEU A 115 13.25 9.00 -4.59
C LEU A 115 12.54 10.25 -4.07
N HIS A 116 11.38 10.60 -4.63
CA HIS A 116 10.69 11.86 -4.40
C HIS A 116 9.18 11.64 -4.32
N ASP A 117 8.48 12.61 -3.75
CA ASP A 117 7.02 12.63 -3.68
C ASP A 117 6.41 12.45 -5.08
N VAL A 118 5.29 11.72 -5.12
CA VAL A 118 4.57 11.40 -6.34
C VAL A 118 3.22 12.09 -6.28
N PRO A 119 2.85 12.92 -7.27
CA PRO A 119 1.52 13.51 -7.36
C PRO A 119 0.40 12.46 -7.38
N GLU A 120 -0.84 12.91 -7.28
CA GLU A 120 -1.99 12.02 -7.51
C GLU A 120 -2.18 11.70 -8.99
N ALA A 121 -2.86 10.58 -9.26
CA ALA A 121 -3.27 10.12 -10.58
C ALA A 121 -2.14 10.10 -11.63
N VAL A 122 -0.91 9.73 -11.26
CA VAL A 122 0.20 9.58 -12.21
C VAL A 122 0.73 8.16 -12.25
N LEU A 123 1.27 7.76 -13.41
CA LEU A 123 2.19 6.65 -13.51
C LEU A 123 3.62 7.17 -13.38
N VAL A 124 4.37 6.69 -12.39
CA VAL A 124 5.83 6.86 -12.33
C VAL A 124 6.53 5.53 -12.60
N ALA A 125 7.68 5.55 -13.28
CA ALA A 125 8.48 4.35 -13.49
C ALA A 125 9.96 4.64 -13.73
N GLY A 126 10.82 3.67 -13.42
CA GLY A 126 12.26 3.68 -13.72
C GLY A 126 13.16 3.77 -12.48
N ILE A 127 14.46 3.89 -12.73
CA ILE A 127 15.51 4.06 -11.71
C ILE A 127 16.39 5.24 -12.15
N PRO A 128 16.20 6.45 -11.60
CA PRO A 128 15.14 6.82 -10.67
C PRO A 128 13.75 6.85 -11.33
N ALA A 129 12.70 6.69 -10.53
CA ALA A 129 11.33 6.75 -11.01
C ALA A 129 10.97 8.17 -11.44
N VAL A 130 10.43 8.32 -12.65
CA VAL A 130 9.95 9.60 -13.19
C VAL A 130 8.53 9.44 -13.72
N ILE A 131 7.77 10.54 -13.73
CA ILE A 131 6.42 10.57 -14.30
C ILE A 131 6.47 10.16 -15.78
N LYS A 132 5.65 9.18 -16.15
CA LYS A 132 5.50 8.69 -17.52
C LYS A 132 4.24 9.20 -18.19
N LYS A 133 3.15 9.31 -17.42
CA LYS A 133 1.88 9.88 -17.89
C LYS A 133 0.96 10.20 -16.72
N GLN A 134 0.00 11.08 -16.99
CA GLN A 134 -1.20 11.21 -16.19
C GLN A 134 -2.14 10.02 -16.43
N LEU A 135 -2.83 9.61 -15.38
CA LEU A 135 -3.90 8.63 -15.40
C LEU A 135 -5.22 9.41 -15.42
N ALA A 136 -6.18 8.94 -16.21
CA ALA A 136 -7.53 9.49 -16.15
C ALA A 136 -8.22 8.98 -14.87
N ASP A 137 -9.19 9.75 -14.37
CA ASP A 137 -10.09 9.34 -13.29
C ASP A 137 -10.95 8.13 -13.68
#